data_AF-A0A2T1DLT6-F1
#
_entry.id   AF-A0A2T1DLT6-F1
#
_cell.length_a   1.000
_cell.length_b   1.000
_cell.length_c   1.000
_cell.angle_alpha   90.00
_cell.angle_beta   90.00
_cell.angle_gamma   90.00
#
_symmetry.space_group_name_H-M   'P 1'
#
loop_
_entity.id
_entity.type
_entity.pdbx_description
1 polymer ?
#
loop_
_entity_poly.entity_id
_entity_poly.type
_entity_poly.pdbx_seq_one_letter_code
_entity_poly.pdbx_strand_id
1 'polypeptide(L)' 'MQALTLKSDCAIAELFYQVTHSGNLTRTQSHGLRTLCESALSQDDRDAVNRLLHAIRRGWVRISD' A
#
# COMPACT_ATOMS: atom_id res chain seq x y z
N MET A 1 3.52 -17.48 3.70
CA MET A 1 3.14 -16.28 2.92
C MET A 1 1.88 -15.72 3.55
N GLN A 2 1.98 -14.68 4.39
CA GLN A 2 0.81 -14.08 5.03
C GLN A 2 0.14 -13.12 4.03
N ALA A 3 -1.08 -13.46 3.60
CA ALA A 3 -1.95 -12.56 2.86
C ALA A 3 -2.49 -11.51 3.85
N LEU A 4 -1.81 -10.38 3.96
CA LEU A 4 -2.29 -9.22 4.72
C LEU A 4 -3.57 -8.71 4.07
N THR A 5 -4.70 -9.09 4.65
CA THR A 5 -6.01 -8.48 4.38
C THR A 5 -5.94 -7.05 4.92
N LEU A 6 -5.74 -6.08 4.04
CA LEU A 6 -5.71 -4.65 4.36
C LEU A 6 -7.15 -4.19 4.69
N LYS A 7 -7.61 -4.43 5.92
CA LYS A 7 -8.95 -4.04 6.39
C LYS A 7 -8.98 -3.23 7.68
N SER A 8 -7.82 -2.87 8.23
CA SER A 8 -7.72 -2.08 9.46
C SER A 8 -6.76 -0.92 9.25
N ASP A 9 -6.98 0.23 9.88
CA ASP A 9 -6.11 1.42 9.78
C ASP A 9 -4.65 1.08 10.14
N CYS A 10 -4.45 0.22 11.15
CA CYS A 10 -3.12 -0.32 11.49
C CYS A 10 -2.44 -1.09 10.34
N ALA A 11 -3.21 -1.67 9.42
CA ALA A 11 -2.67 -2.45 8.30
C ALA A 11 -2.12 -1.56 7.18
N ILE A 12 -2.69 -0.35 6.96
CA ILE A 12 -2.19 0.59 5.96
C ILE A 12 -0.91 1.26 6.46
N ALA A 13 -0.87 1.68 7.72
CA ALA A 13 0.33 2.25 8.34
C ALA A 13 1.50 1.25 8.33
N GLU A 14 1.24 -0.01 8.69
CA GLU A 14 2.25 -1.07 8.68
C GLU A 14 2.74 -1.38 7.25
N LEU A 15 1.83 -1.46 6.28
CA LEU A 15 2.21 -1.60 4.87
C LEU A 15 3.07 -0.43 4.42
N PHE A 16 2.70 0.80 4.76
CA PHE A 16 3.47 2.00 4.43
C PHE A 16 4.89 1.92 4.99
N TYR A 17 5.04 1.53 6.26
CA TYR A 17 6.33 1.33 6.90
C TYR A 17 7.17 0.26 6.16
N GLN A 18 6.58 -0.91 5.89
CA GLN A 18 7.27 -2.00 5.20
C GLN A 18 7.74 -1.60 3.79
N VAL A 19 6.91 -0.87 3.04
CA VAL A 19 7.23 -0.44 1.67
C VAL A 19 8.26 0.67 1.65
N THR A 20 8.17 1.63 2.57
CA THR A 20 9.18 2.70 2.67
C THR A 20 10.54 2.16 3.11
N HIS A 21 10.56 1.12 3.94
CA HIS A 21 11.81 0.47 4.36
C HIS A 21 12.40 -0.46 3.30
N SER A 22 11.57 -1.28 2.66
CA SER A 22 12.03 -2.31 1.71
C SER A 22 12.11 -1.85 0.26
N GLY A 23 11.34 -0.82 -0.12
CA GLY A 23 11.16 -0.41 -1.52
C GLY A 23 10.40 -1.42 -2.38
N ASN A 24 9.78 -2.44 -1.79
CA ASN A 24 9.15 -3.55 -2.52
C ASN A 24 7.67 -3.73 -2.12
N LEU A 25 6.87 -4.16 -3.08
CA LEU A 25 5.47 -4.54 -2.92
C LEU A 25 5.18 -5.83 -3.67
N THR A 26 4.35 -6.69 -3.09
CA THR A 26 3.77 -7.82 -3.82
C THR A 26 2.70 -7.37 -4.81
N ARG A 27 2.45 -8.17 -5.84
CA ARG A 27 1.34 -7.92 -6.78
C ARG A 27 0.00 -7.83 -6.05
N THR A 28 -0.22 -8.70 -5.06
CA THR A 28 -1.44 -8.71 -4.23
C THR A 28 -1.60 -7.42 -3.43
N GLN A 29 -0.54 -6.94 -2.78
CA GLN A 29 -0.60 -5.66 -2.04
C GLN A 29 -0.83 -4.48 -2.99
N SER A 30 -0.20 -4.45 -4.16
CA SER A 30 -0.43 -3.40 -5.17
C SER A 30 -1.87 -3.39 -5.68
N HIS A 31 -2.49 -4.56 -5.85
CA HIS A 31 -3.91 -4.64 -6.19
C HIS A 31 -4.79 -4.13 -5.04
N GLY A 32 -4.49 -4.55 -3.81
CA GLY A 32 -5.20 -4.07 -2.61
C GLY A 32 -5.16 -2.55 -2.48
N LEU A 33 -4.02 -1.90 -2.73
CA LEU A 33 -3.89 -0.44 -2.73
C LEU A 33 -4.80 0.24 -3.76
N ARG A 34 -4.96 -0.35 -4.95
CA ARG A 34 -5.89 0.17 -5.97
C ARG A 34 -7.34 0.07 -5.51
N THR A 35 -7.75 -1.06 -4.94
CA THR A 35 -9.10 -1.25 -4.39
C THR A 35 -9.37 -0.30 -3.22
N LEU A 36 -8.38 -0.08 -2.35
CA LEU A 36 -8.49 0.85 -1.21
C LEU A 36 -8.63 2.30 -1.67
N CYS A 37 -8.02 2.68 -2.80
CA CYS A 37 -8.17 4.02 -3.37
C CYS A 37 -9.62 4.36 -3.74
N GLU A 38 -10.44 3.34 -4.04
CA GLU A 38 -11.88 3.47 -4.35
C GLU A 38 -12.77 3.34 -3.11
N SER A 39 -12.19 3.02 -1.95
CA SER A 39 -12.91 2.80 -0.69
C SER A 39 -13.01 4.09 0.14
N ALA A 40 -14.01 4.15 1.02
CA ALA A 40 -14.09 5.19 2.03
C ALA A 40 -13.03 4.94 3.12
N LEU A 41 -11.99 5.78 3.14
CA LEU A 41 -10.89 5.74 4.10
C LEU A 41 -10.90 7.01 4.96
N SER A 42 -10.21 6.95 6.10
CA SER A 42 -9.80 8.16 6.81
C SER A 42 -8.88 9.02 5.91
N GLN A 43 -8.76 10.31 6.21
CA GLN A 43 -7.88 11.20 5.44
C GLN A 43 -6.42 10.74 5.49
N ASP A 44 -5.96 10.30 6.66
CA ASP A 44 -4.58 9.83 6.88
C ASP A 44 -4.29 8.56 6.06
N ASP A 45 -5.20 7.60 6.08
CA ASP A 45 -5.07 6.37 5.29
C ASP A 45 -5.11 6.65 3.79
N ARG A 46 -5.99 7.56 3.37
CA ARG A 46 -6.08 7.97 1.97
C ARG A 46 -4.78 8.61 1.50
N ASP A 47 -4.17 9.45 2.33
CA ASP A 47 -2.89 10.08 2.03
C ASP A 47 -1.75 9.05 2.00
N ALA A 48 -1.74 8.07 2.91
CA ALA A 48 -0.79 6.96 2.88
C ALA A 48 -0.91 6.11 1.60
N VAL A 49 -2.13 5.72 1.22
CA VAL A 49 -2.41 4.95 -0.01
C VAL A 49 -2.00 5.75 -1.25
N ASN A 50 -2.35 7.03 -1.33
CA ASN A 50 -1.96 7.90 -2.45
C ASN A 50 -0.45 8.03 -2.59
N ARG A 51 0.28 8.18 -1.48
CA ARG A 51 1.75 8.23 -1.48
C ARG A 51 2.37 6.93 -2.00
N LEU A 52 1.83 5.78 -1.59
CA LEU A 52 2.29 4.49 -2.08
C LEU A 52 2.03 4.32 -3.58
N LEU A 53 0.83 4.65 -4.05
CA LEU A 53 0.50 4.61 -5.48
C LEU A 53 1.39 5.55 -6.30
N HIS A 54 1.68 6.75 -5.77
CA HIS A 54 2.62 7.68 -6.39
C HIS A 54 4.03 7.09 -6.48
N ALA A 55 4.53 6.49 -5.39
CA ALA A 55 5.86 5.88 -5.35
C ALA A 55 5.98 4.71 -6.35
N ILE A 56 4.94 3.88 -6.48
CA ILE A 56 4.87 2.84 -7.51
C ILE A 56 4.93 3.47 -8.91
N ARG A 57 4.11 4.49 -9.18
CA ARG A 57 4.05 5.15 -10.51
C ARG A 57 5.38 5.80 -10.91
N ARG A 58 6.16 6.27 -9.94
CA ARG A 58 7.49 6.86 -10.15
C ARG A 58 8.61 5.82 -10.25
N GLY A 59 8.31 4.54 -10.05
CA GLY A 59 9.30 3.47 -10.03
C GLY A 59 10.18 3.46 -8.79
N TRP A 60 9.79 4.16 -7.72
CA TRP A 60 10.49 4.15 -6.42
C TRP A 60 10.21 2.87 -5.64
N VAL A 61 9.04 2.30 -5.84
CA VAL A 61 8.66 1.00 -5.29
C VAL A 61 8.59 -0.01 -6.41
N ARG A 62 9.30 -1.12 -6.26
CA ARG A 62 9.25 -2.24 -7.19
C ARG A 62 8.11 -3.18 -6.82
N ILE A 63 7.39 -3.64 -7.83
CA ILE A 63 6.43 -4.72 -7.66
C ILE A 63 7.18 -6.02 -7.94
N SER A 64 7.27 -6.89 -6.94
CA SER A 64 8.00 -8.16 -6.99
C SER A 64 7.15 -9.24 -6.37
N ASP A 65 7.26 -10.47 -6.90
CA ASP A 65 6.55 -11.65 -6.38
C ASP A 65 7.59 -12.74 -6.09
#